data_AF-E2BD17-F1
#
_entry.id   AF-E2BD17-F1
#
_cell.length_a   1.000
_cell.length_b   1.000
_cell.length_c   1.000
_cell.angle_alpha   90.00
_cell.angle_beta   90.00
_cell.angle_gamma   90.00
#
_symmetry.space_group_name_H-M   'P 1'
#
loop_
_entity.id
_entity.type
_entity.pdbx_description
1 polymer ?
#
loop_
_entity_poly.entity_id
_entity_poly.type
_entity_poly.pdbx_seq_one_letter_code
_entity_poly.pdbx_strand_id
1 'polypeptide(L)'
;FRNAIAAWSIKYNIRHNACNALLQILQEHTSCNFFKDARTLLKTPRQTEIVKICGGEYFYWGFSDILRNMCLKYDNKQIQLILNIDGLPLAKSSNASIWPIL
;
A
#
# COMPACT_ATOMS: atom_id res chain seq x y z
N PHE A 1 15.85 -15.11 3.27
CA PHE A 1 14.95 -15.05 4.45
C PHE A 1 14.00 -13.86 4.43
N ARG A 2 14.45 -12.59 4.32
CA ARG A 2 13.58 -11.39 4.30
C ARG A 2 12.44 -11.44 3.27
N ASN A 3 12.74 -11.81 2.02
CA ASN A 3 11.72 -11.93 0.97
C ASN A 3 10.67 -13.02 1.27
N ALA A 4 11.06 -14.09 1.97
CA ALA A 4 10.12 -15.15 2.36
C ALA A 4 9.16 -14.64 3.45
N ILE A 5 9.65 -13.85 4.42
CA ILE A 5 8.80 -13.19 5.42
C ILE A 5 7.90 -12.16 4.75
N ALA A 6 8.42 -11.36 3.81
CA ALA A 6 7.62 -10.40 3.06
C ALA A 6 6.48 -11.12 2.32
N ALA A 7 6.79 -12.16 1.55
CA ALA A 7 5.80 -12.96 0.83
C ALA A 7 4.79 -13.63 1.78
N TRP A 8 5.25 -14.17 2.91
CA TRP A 8 4.39 -14.73 3.95
C TRP A 8 3.43 -13.66 4.51
N SER A 9 3.95 -12.49 4.87
CA SER A 9 3.14 -11.41 5.45
C SER A 9 2.03 -10.94 4.50
N ILE A 10 2.33 -10.84 3.20
CA ILE A 10 1.35 -10.51 2.16
C ILE A 10 0.34 -11.66 2.00
N LYS A 11 0.82 -12.90 1.86
CA LYS A 11 0.00 -14.09 1.63
C LYS A 11 -1.05 -14.30 2.72
N TYR A 12 -0.68 -14.04 3.97
CA TYR A 12 -1.56 -14.25 5.13
C TYR A 12 -2.18 -12.94 5.65
N ASN A 13 -2.05 -11.83 4.92
CA ASN A 13 -2.59 -10.52 5.29
C ASN A 13 -2.23 -10.12 6.74
N ILE A 14 -0.96 -10.30 7.10
CA ILE A 14 -0.48 -10.04 8.46
C ILE A 14 -0.48 -8.53 8.71
N ARG A 15 -1.13 -8.11 9.80
CA ARG A 15 -1.14 -6.70 10.21
C ARG A 15 0.29 -6.20 10.48
N HIS A 16 0.59 -4.96 10.07
CA HIS A 16 1.93 -4.39 10.22
C HIS A 16 2.44 -4.40 11.66
N ASN A 17 1.58 -4.19 12.67
CA ASN A 17 1.99 -4.24 14.07
C ASN A 17 2.47 -5.64 14.50
N ALA A 18 1.77 -6.70 14.08
CA ALA A 18 2.16 -8.08 14.33
C ALA A 18 3.45 -8.45 13.58
N CYS A 19 3.58 -7.99 12.33
CA CYS A 19 4.80 -8.17 11.54
C CYS A 19 6.00 -7.47 12.21
N ASN A 20 5.84 -6.25 12.71
CA ASN A 20 6.88 -5.52 13.44
C ASN A 20 7.32 -6.27 14.70
N ALA A 21 6.38 -6.76 15.50
CA ALA A 21 6.67 -7.55 16.69
C ALA A 21 7.48 -8.81 16.35
N LEU A 22 7.09 -9.53 15.29
CA LEU A 22 7.85 -10.68 14.81
C LEU A 22 9.26 -10.30 14.34
N LEU A 23 9.40 -9.21 13.59
CA LEU A 23 10.71 -8.75 13.10
C LEU A 23 11.64 -8.37 14.26
N GLN A 24 11.12 -7.83 15.35
CA GLN A 24 11.88 -7.55 16.55
C GLN A 24 12.38 -8.85 17.21
N ILE A 25 11.51 -9.85 17.41
CA ILE A 25 11.90 -11.16 17.97
C ILE A 25 13.01 -11.78 17.11
N LEU A 26 12.87 -11.75 15.79
CA LEU A 26 13.87 -12.29 14.88
C LEU A 26 15.20 -11.53 14.95
N GLN A 27 15.16 -10.21 15.14
CA GLN A 27 16.35 -9.39 15.32
C GLN A 27 17.08 -9.69 16.63
N GLU A 28 16.35 -10.01 17.70
CA GLU A 28 16.91 -10.34 19.01
C GLU A 28 17.52 -11.74 19.04
N HIS A 29 16.90 -12.71 18.36
CA HIS A 29 17.30 -14.12 18.45
C HIS A 29 18.13 -14.65 17.27
N THR A 30 18.47 -13.79 16.31
CA THR A 30 19.34 -14.20 15.20
C THR A 30 20.44 -13.17 14.96
N SER A 31 21.57 -13.61 14.42
CA SER A 31 22.67 -12.74 13.99
C SER A 31 22.35 -11.95 12.70
N CYS A 32 21.14 -12.12 12.14
CA CYS A 32 20.72 -11.43 10.93
C CYS A 32 20.10 -10.08 11.26
N ASN A 33 20.59 -9.03 10.60
CA ASN A 33 20.00 -7.70 10.74
C ASN A 33 18.61 -7.66 10.06
N PHE A 34 17.53 -7.48 10.82
CA PHE A 34 16.18 -7.31 10.29
C PHE A 34 15.73 -5.85 10.30
N PHE A 35 14.85 -5.50 9.37
CA PHE A 35 14.17 -4.21 9.42
C PHE A 35 13.20 -4.19 10.60
N LYS A 36 13.12 -3.08 11.33
CA LYS A 36 12.20 -2.91 12.46
C LYS A 36 10.76 -2.63 12.05
N ASP A 37 10.56 -2.27 10.78
CA ASP A 37 9.27 -1.81 10.26
C ASP A 37 8.87 -2.62 9.02
N ALA A 38 7.65 -3.17 9.06
CA ALA A 38 7.02 -3.94 8.01
C ALA A 38 6.98 -3.15 6.70
N ARG A 39 6.80 -1.83 6.73
CA ARG A 39 6.84 -0.98 5.53
C ARG A 39 8.21 -1.01 4.87
N THR A 40 9.27 -1.10 5.66
CA THR A 40 10.64 -1.22 5.12
C THR A 40 10.88 -2.63 4.57
N LEU A 41 10.39 -3.67 5.25
CA LEU A 41 10.43 -5.05 4.74
C LEU A 41 9.71 -5.18 3.38
N LEU A 42 8.53 -4.57 3.29
CA LEU A 42 7.66 -4.60 2.11
C LEU A 42 8.06 -3.57 1.04
N LYS A 43 9.11 -2.77 1.28
CA LYS A 43 9.54 -1.69 0.39
C LYS A 43 8.38 -0.75 0.01
N THR A 44 7.52 -0.44 0.98
CA THR A 44 6.39 0.48 0.76
C THR A 44 6.94 1.84 0.29
N PRO A 45 6.46 2.36 -0.85
CA PRO A 45 6.86 3.68 -1.34
C PRO A 45 6.66 4.75 -0.28
N ARG A 46 7.66 5.63 -0.12
CA ARG A 46 7.60 6.78 0.82
C ARG A 46 7.20 8.07 0.13
N GLN A 47 7.28 8.09 -1.19
CA GLN A 47 7.00 9.23 -2.03
C GLN A 47 6.13 8.75 -3.19
N THR A 48 5.26 9.63 -3.63
CA THR A 48 4.42 9.45 -4.80
C THR A 48 4.66 10.65 -5.70
N GLU A 49 4.60 10.42 -7.01
CA GLU A 49 4.70 11.51 -7.97
C GLU A 49 3.44 12.38 -7.89
N ILE A 50 3.64 13.62 -7.47
CA ILE A 50 2.59 14.62 -7.35
C ILE A 50 2.81 15.69 -8.42
N VAL A 51 1.77 15.97 -9.19
CA VAL A 51 1.73 17.01 -10.22
C VAL A 51 0.83 18.13 -9.74
N LYS A 52 1.25 19.39 -9.91
CA LYS A 52 0.38 20.54 -9.64
C LYS A 52 -0.55 20.77 -10.82
N ILE A 53 -1.87 20.74 -10.57
CA ILE A 53 -2.91 20.92 -11.60
C ILE A 53 -3.96 21.87 -11.06
N CYS A 54 -4.31 22.92 -11.80
CA CYS A 54 -5.37 23.88 -11.46
C CYS A 54 -5.29 24.45 -10.03
N GLY A 55 -4.08 24.62 -9.49
CA GLY A 55 -3.85 25.10 -8.11
C GLY A 55 -3.96 24.03 -7.02
N GLY A 56 -4.29 22.78 -7.37
CA GLY A 56 -4.28 21.61 -6.49
C GLY A 56 -3.12 20.65 -6.76
N GLU A 57 -3.14 19.54 -6.02
CA GLU A 57 -2.18 18.44 -6.13
C GLU A 57 -2.88 17.20 -6.70
N TYR A 58 -2.29 16.64 -7.76
CA TYR A 58 -2.77 15.44 -8.44
C TYR A 58 -1.73 14.33 -8.32
N PHE A 59 -2.17 13.11 -8.07
CA PHE A 59 -1.32 11.93 -8.19
C PHE A 59 -2.08 10.78 -8.85
N TYR A 60 -1.38 10.01 -9.67
CA TYR A 60 -1.93 8.80 -10.27
C TYR A 60 -1.52 7.58 -9.44
N TRP A 61 -2.51 6.85 -8.95
CA TRP A 61 -2.29 5.73 -8.03
C TRP A 61 -2.16 4.35 -8.71
N GLY A 62 -2.02 4.31 -10.04
CA GLY A 62 -1.84 3.05 -10.77
C GLY A 62 -3.12 2.23 -10.92
N PHE A 63 -4.30 2.87 -10.85
CA PHE A 63 -5.57 2.16 -10.88
C PHE A 63 -5.78 1.31 -12.13
N SER A 64 -5.27 1.74 -13.28
CA SER A 64 -5.37 0.99 -14.54
C SER A 64 -4.70 -0.38 -14.45
N ASP A 65 -3.57 -0.47 -13.76
CA ASP A 65 -2.80 -1.70 -13.66
C ASP A 65 -3.52 -2.70 -12.75
N ILE A 66 -4.15 -2.20 -11.69
CA ILE A 66 -5.01 -3.00 -10.81
C ILE A 66 -6.19 -3.56 -11.61
N LEU A 67 -6.90 -2.72 -12.37
CA LEU A 67 -8.03 -3.14 -13.20
C LEU A 67 -7.60 -4.18 -14.26
N ARG A 68 -6.47 -3.93 -14.94
CA ARG A 68 -5.91 -4.85 -15.94
C ARG A 68 -5.60 -6.21 -15.32
N ASN A 69 -4.93 -6.23 -14.16
CA ASN A 69 -4.61 -7.46 -13.46
C ASN A 69 -5.87 -8.21 -13.00
N MET A 70 -6.92 -7.49 -12.60
CA MET A 70 -8.21 -8.12 -12.28
C MET A 70 -8.89 -8.72 -13.51
N CYS A 71 -8.95 -8.00 -14.64
CA CYS A 71 -9.49 -8.55 -15.89
C CYS A 71 -8.76 -9.83 -16.30
N LEU A 72 -7.43 -9.82 -16.28
CA LEU A 72 -6.60 -10.97 -16.65
C LEU A 72 -6.79 -12.16 -15.71
N LYS A 73 -6.91 -11.91 -14.39
CA LYS A 73 -7.05 -12.96 -13.38
C LYS A 73 -8.39 -13.67 -13.44
N TYR A 74 -9.46 -12.96 -13.77
CA TYR A 74 -10.82 -13.49 -13.72
C TYR A 74 -11.45 -13.71 -15.11
N ASP A 75 -10.71 -13.48 -16.20
CA ASP A 75 -11.19 -13.50 -17.60
C ASP A 75 -12.50 -12.71 -17.81
N ASN A 76 -12.61 -11.60 -17.08
CA ASN A 76 -13.81 -10.77 -17.07
C ASN A 76 -13.67 -9.64 -18.08
N LYS A 77 -14.66 -9.53 -18.98
CA LYS A 77 -14.77 -8.40 -19.93
C LYS A 77 -15.40 -7.15 -19.33
N GLN A 78 -15.99 -7.28 -18.14
CA GLN A 78 -16.68 -6.21 -17.44
C GLN A 78 -16.25 -6.18 -15.97
N ILE A 79 -15.99 -4.98 -15.45
CA ILE A 79 -15.71 -4.74 -14.04
C ILE A 79 -16.78 -3.76 -13.53
N GLN A 80 -17.47 -4.16 -12.47
CA GLN A 80 -18.34 -3.26 -11.71
C GLN A 80 -17.51 -2.61 -10.60
N LEU A 81 -17.49 -1.28 -10.57
CA LEU A 81 -16.75 -0.51 -9.58
C LEU A 81 -17.72 0.25 -8.68
N ILE A 82 -17.50 0.14 -7.37
CA ILE A 82 -18.15 0.96 -6.37
C ILE A 82 -17.10 1.93 -5.86
N LEU A 83 -17.24 3.21 -6.21
CA LEU A 83 -16.29 4.26 -5.85
C LEU A 83 -16.99 5.24 -4.91
N ASN A 84 -16.42 5.44 -3.73
CA ASN A 84 -16.84 6.53 -2.85
C ASN A 84 -16.21 7.83 -3.36
N ILE A 85 -17.05 8.83 -3.60
CA ILE A 85 -16.61 10.17 -4.04
C ILE A 85 -16.53 11.17 -2.88
N ASP A 86 -16.93 10.75 -1.68
CA ASP A 86 -16.74 11.52 -0.47
C ASP A 86 -15.24 11.55 -0.14
N GLY A 87 -14.67 12.77 -0.09
CA GLY A 87 -13.23 12.94 0.11
C GLY A 87 -12.70 12.16 1.32
N LEU A 88 -11.56 11.48 1.14
CA LEU A 88 -10.92 10.67 2.18
C LEU A 88 -9.88 11.51 2.94
N PRO A 89 -10.06 11.77 4.25
CA PRO A 89 -9.08 12.54 5.03
C PRO A 89 -7.72 11.85 5.06
N LEU A 90 -6.65 12.58 4.73
CA LEU A 90 -5.29 12.06 4.72
C LEU A 90 -4.72 11.84 6.12
N ALA A 91 -4.99 12.78 7.03
CA ALA A 91 -4.53 12.73 8.40
C ALA A 91 -5.50 13.47 9.32
N LYS A 92 -5.64 13.00 10.56
CA LYS A 92 -6.48 13.66 11.58
C LYS A 92 -6.00 15.07 11.95
N SER A 93 -4.72 15.36 11.71
CA SER A 93 -4.08 16.63 12.04
C SER A 93 -4.13 17.66 10.90
N SER A 94 -4.79 17.35 9.78
CA SER A 94 -4.88 18.24 8.62
C SER A 94 -6.26 18.18 7.99
N ASN A 95 -6.68 19.29 7.37
CA ASN A 95 -7.90 19.30 6.55
C ASN A 95 -7.66 18.79 5.11
N ALA A 96 -6.51 18.18 4.84
CA ALA A 96 -6.19 17.62 3.54
C ALA A 96 -6.99 16.32 3.31
N SER A 97 -7.61 16.20 2.14
CA SER A 97 -8.41 15.05 1.74
C SER A 97 -8.09 14.64 0.30
N ILE A 98 -8.11 13.33 0.04
CA ILE A 98 -8.01 12.77 -1.31
C ILE A 98 -9.40 12.80 -1.95
N TRP A 99 -9.47 13.32 -3.17
CA TRP A 99 -10.67 13.31 -3.98
C TRP A 99 -10.42 12.48 -5.25
N PRO A 100 -11.26 11.47 -5.55
CA PRO A 100 -11.16 10.78 -6.82
C PRO A 100 -11.58 11.72 -7.96
N ILE A 101 -10.78 11.73 -9.02
CA ILE A 101 -11.09 12.42 -10.27
C ILE A 101 -11.44 11.34 -11.29
N LEU A 102 -12.67 11.37 -11.80
CA LEU A 102 -13.23 10.43 -12.77
C LEU A 102 -13.13 10.99 -14.19
#